data_AF-A0A926TCF9-F1
#
_entry.id   AF-A0A926TCF9-F1
#
_cell.length_a   1.000
_cell.length_b   1.000
_cell.length_c   1.000
_cell.angle_alpha   90.00
_cell.angle_beta   90.00
_cell.angle_gamma   90.00
#
_symmetry.space_group_name_H-M   'P 1'
#
loop_
_entity.id
_entity.type
_entity.pdbx_description
1 polymer ?
#
loop_
_entity_poly.entity_id
_entity_poly.type
_entity_poly.pdbx_seq_one_letter_code
_entity_poly.pdbx_strand_id
1 'polypeptide(L)'
;YEIPAFYPQYSPFYSYDTDRYAKAPALVFTYRRILSAKPNTGFQTINPGDISMQNWQTGNDYGPGTEEDNTLYTRSQLESLGQLAPGGWQGGYRISALRSGEEHALGYFYWLFAGNTDAKLGPDAKKPQPNLRLLTGLTSPMGTVHGLSKFPYIREGRRLVGRYAYGYPAGFTIDEIAISRQNYRDPFYLENLSQETYRQLAAAMAGLRAIEVIRGSVTPAELQWRERSRIYPDSVGVGHYNIDFHPCLEQSPPERPGNRERPGERQAAESTYPFQIPLRSMIPPKLDNLLVTGKSIAVSHISAAAYRVHSFEWSAGSAAGVTAAFALENKLLPYQLVENLPRRSPALEALQKRLNDSGNPTAFPGTSIFNQNWQQWK
;
A
#
# COMPACT_ATOMS: atom_id res chain seq x y z
N TYR A 1 33.98 14.67 2.50
CA TYR A 1 32.66 14.92 1.89
C TYR A 1 32.19 16.23 2.49
N GLU A 2 31.98 17.25 1.67
CA GLU A 2 31.56 18.58 2.14
C GLU A 2 30.10 18.56 2.59
N ILE A 3 29.75 19.42 3.55
CA ILE A 3 28.37 19.60 3.98
C ILE A 3 27.53 20.16 2.82
N PRO A 4 26.47 19.47 2.38
CA PRO A 4 25.61 20.01 1.33
C PRO A 4 24.96 21.33 1.77
N ALA A 5 24.86 22.31 0.87
CA ALA A 5 24.28 23.62 1.19
C ALA A 5 22.84 23.55 1.73
N PHE A 6 22.07 22.53 1.28
CA PHE A 6 20.70 22.28 1.73
C PHE A 6 20.62 21.51 3.06
N TYR A 7 21.72 20.95 3.57
CA TYR A 7 21.68 20.07 4.76
C TYR A 7 21.08 20.74 6.01
N PRO A 8 21.40 22.01 6.36
CA PRO A 8 20.83 22.65 7.55
C PRO A 8 19.31 22.72 7.56
N GLN A 9 18.67 22.77 6.38
CA GLN A 9 17.21 22.77 6.26
C GLN A 9 16.59 21.45 6.72
N TYR A 10 17.27 20.33 6.45
CA TYR A 10 16.73 18.99 6.70
C TYR A 10 17.31 18.30 7.92
N SER A 11 18.41 18.81 8.51
CA SER A 11 19.03 18.20 9.69
C SER A 11 18.10 17.98 10.89
N PRO A 12 17.05 18.78 11.14
CA PRO A 12 16.10 18.51 12.22
C PRO A 12 15.27 17.22 12.06
N PHE A 13 15.25 16.62 10.87
CA PHE A 13 14.49 15.40 10.59
C PHE A 13 15.31 14.12 10.74
N TYR A 14 16.65 14.22 10.88
CA TYR A 14 17.51 13.05 10.91
C TYR A 14 17.79 12.58 12.32
N SER A 15 17.44 11.32 12.60
CA SER A 15 17.69 10.69 13.88
C SER A 15 17.74 9.17 13.77
N TYR A 16 18.50 8.55 14.68
CA TYR A 16 18.39 7.12 14.97
C TYR A 16 17.09 6.75 15.70
N ASP A 17 16.29 7.72 16.12
CA ASP A 17 15.07 7.65 16.92
C ASP A 17 15.27 7.14 18.35
N THR A 18 16.14 6.15 18.55
CA THR A 18 16.47 5.59 19.86
C THR A 18 17.96 5.30 20.00
N ASP A 19 18.42 5.32 21.24
CA ASP A 19 19.80 4.98 21.64
C ASP A 19 20.30 3.63 21.11
N ARG A 20 19.38 2.67 20.92
CA ARG A 20 19.69 1.33 20.40
C ARG A 20 20.38 1.42 19.04
N TYR A 21 19.87 2.25 18.14
CA TYR A 21 20.36 2.34 16.76
C TYR A 21 21.57 3.25 16.64
N ALA A 22 21.70 4.24 17.53
CA ALA A 22 22.92 5.01 17.70
C ALA A 22 24.11 4.14 18.12
N LYS A 23 23.88 3.16 19.02
CA LYS A 23 24.90 2.21 19.49
C LYS A 23 25.17 1.07 18.51
N ALA A 24 24.23 0.76 17.62
CA ALA A 24 24.34 -0.30 16.63
C ALA A 24 23.92 0.19 15.23
N PRO A 25 24.64 1.16 14.63
CA PRO A 25 24.29 1.76 13.34
C PRO A 25 24.29 0.76 12.19
N ALA A 26 24.95 -0.39 12.36
CA ALA A 26 24.88 -1.50 11.41
C ALA A 26 23.45 -1.99 11.18
N LEU A 27 22.58 -1.92 12.20
CA LEU A 27 21.17 -2.27 12.11
C LEU A 27 20.40 -1.35 11.14
N VAL A 28 20.80 -0.08 11.05
CA VAL A 28 20.20 0.87 10.11
C VAL A 28 20.55 0.50 8.68
N PHE A 29 21.82 0.18 8.43
CA PHE A 29 22.25 -0.24 7.11
C PHE A 29 21.59 -1.55 6.68
N THR A 30 21.56 -2.55 7.55
CA THR A 30 21.05 -3.89 7.20
C THR A 30 19.54 -3.98 7.11
N TYR A 31 18.80 -3.02 7.68
CA TYR A 31 17.33 -2.98 7.67
C TYR A 31 16.74 -3.08 6.26
N ARG A 32 17.42 -2.50 5.26
CA ARG A 32 17.04 -2.53 3.84
C ARG A 32 18.14 -3.05 2.93
N ARG A 33 18.97 -3.97 3.43
CA ARG A 33 20.02 -4.62 2.62
C ARG A 33 19.39 -5.39 1.47
N ILE A 34 19.72 -5.01 0.25
CA ILE A 34 19.25 -5.64 -0.98
C ILE A 34 20.26 -6.64 -1.56
N LEU A 35 21.55 -6.51 -1.19
CA LEU A 35 22.60 -7.46 -1.55
C LEU A 35 23.53 -7.69 -0.37
N SER A 36 23.82 -8.96 -0.10
CA SER A 36 24.87 -9.39 0.82
C SER A 36 26.01 -9.99 0.01
N ALA A 37 27.19 -9.38 0.03
CA ALA A 37 28.37 -9.87 -0.69
C ALA A 37 28.87 -11.21 -0.15
N LYS A 38 28.58 -11.50 1.14
CA LYS A 38 28.77 -12.82 1.74
C LYS A 38 27.41 -13.45 2.05
N PRO A 39 27.06 -14.59 1.45
CA PRO A 39 25.83 -15.31 1.78
C PRO A 39 25.74 -15.62 3.28
N ASN A 40 24.52 -15.75 3.81
CA ASN A 40 24.24 -16.09 5.21
C ASN A 40 24.78 -15.10 6.26
N THR A 41 25.13 -13.87 5.86
CA THR A 41 25.51 -12.81 6.81
C THR A 41 24.29 -12.34 7.60
N GLY A 42 24.40 -12.33 8.93
CA GLY A 42 23.36 -11.82 9.83
C GLY A 42 23.07 -10.32 9.67
N PHE A 43 22.05 -9.84 10.38
CA PHE A 43 21.58 -8.45 10.31
C PHE A 43 22.45 -7.46 11.12
N GLN A 44 23.46 -7.92 11.85
CA GLN A 44 24.36 -7.05 12.62
C GLN A 44 25.69 -6.79 11.92
N THR A 45 25.92 -7.45 10.79
CA THR A 45 27.21 -7.43 10.09
C THR A 45 27.02 -6.82 8.71
N ILE A 46 27.88 -5.84 8.39
CA ILE A 46 28.03 -5.26 7.06
C ILE A 46 29.36 -5.76 6.49
N ASN A 47 29.35 -6.32 5.29
CA ASN A 47 30.57 -6.65 4.57
C ASN A 47 30.87 -5.60 3.50
N PRO A 48 32.17 -5.39 3.16
CA PRO A 48 32.53 -4.70 1.93
C PRO A 48 31.82 -5.33 0.73
N GLY A 49 31.14 -4.51 -0.07
CA GLY A 49 30.35 -4.94 -1.22
C GLY A 49 28.86 -5.19 -0.93
N ASP A 50 28.41 -5.15 0.34
CA ASP A 50 26.98 -5.15 0.64
C ASP A 50 26.32 -3.89 0.06
N ILE A 51 25.09 -4.04 -0.43
CA ILE A 51 24.30 -2.93 -0.99
C ILE A 51 22.99 -2.83 -0.22
N SER A 52 22.62 -1.62 0.16
CA SER A 52 21.40 -1.34 0.90
C SER A 52 20.68 -0.12 0.36
N MET A 53 19.35 -0.21 0.29
CA MET A 53 18.48 0.89 -0.11
C MET A 53 18.03 1.65 1.14
N GLN A 54 18.68 2.76 1.46
CA GLN A 54 18.48 3.44 2.74
C GLN A 54 17.11 4.12 2.85
N ASN A 55 16.33 3.68 3.84
CA ASN A 55 15.18 4.37 4.42
C ASN A 55 15.09 3.93 5.90
N TRP A 56 14.91 4.88 6.81
CA TRP A 56 14.97 4.67 8.25
C TRP A 56 13.85 5.38 9.00
N GLN A 57 12.90 4.58 9.50
CA GLN A 57 11.78 4.98 10.38
C GLN A 57 11.29 6.41 10.14
N THR A 58 11.30 7.27 11.16
CA THR A 58 10.99 8.69 11.00
C THR A 58 12.22 9.53 10.70
N GLY A 59 13.41 8.92 10.76
CA GLY A 59 14.69 9.58 10.59
C GLY A 59 15.02 9.99 9.15
N ASN A 60 14.19 9.66 8.15
CA ASN A 60 14.31 10.22 6.80
C ASN A 60 13.00 10.25 5.98
N ASP A 61 11.85 10.25 6.65
CA ASP A 61 10.57 10.45 5.97
C ASP A 61 10.42 11.95 5.68
N TYR A 62 10.48 12.32 4.39
CA TYR A 62 10.14 13.66 3.95
C TYR A 62 8.63 13.86 4.09
N GLY A 63 8.21 14.57 5.14
CA GLY A 63 6.84 14.96 5.38
C GLY A 63 6.56 16.36 4.82
N PRO A 64 5.80 16.51 3.73
CA PRO A 64 5.23 17.79 3.37
C PRO A 64 4.30 18.28 4.49
N GLY A 65 4.40 19.54 4.90
CA GLY A 65 3.78 20.02 6.13
C GLY A 65 2.59 20.96 5.98
N THR A 66 2.39 21.55 4.79
CA THR A 66 1.46 22.66 4.58
C THR A 66 0.88 22.69 3.16
N GLU A 67 -0.04 23.61 2.89
CA GLU A 67 -0.54 23.87 1.53
C GLU A 67 0.50 24.50 0.59
N GLU A 68 1.62 25.00 1.14
CA GLU A 68 2.70 25.65 0.42
C GLU A 68 3.74 24.63 -0.10
N ASP A 69 4.02 23.59 0.67
CA ASP A 69 5.07 22.60 0.42
C ASP A 69 4.56 21.17 0.21
N ASN A 70 3.24 20.96 0.15
CA ASN A 70 2.65 19.69 -0.25
C ASN A 70 3.11 19.18 -1.62
N THR A 71 3.14 17.86 -1.77
CA THR A 71 3.52 17.19 -3.02
C THR A 71 2.51 17.40 -4.16
N LEU A 72 1.25 17.66 -3.82
CA LEU A 72 0.13 17.72 -4.76
C LEU A 72 -0.54 19.08 -4.74
N TYR A 73 -0.76 19.66 -5.91
CA TYR A 73 -1.52 20.90 -6.01
C TYR A 73 -2.99 20.68 -5.64
N THR A 74 -3.56 21.64 -4.91
CA THR A 74 -5.02 21.71 -4.71
C THR A 74 -5.71 22.03 -6.03
N ARG A 75 -7.02 21.77 -6.11
CA ARG A 75 -7.79 22.06 -7.33
C ARG A 75 -7.68 23.54 -7.74
N SER A 76 -7.76 24.47 -6.79
CA SER A 76 -7.62 25.90 -7.05
C SER A 76 -6.23 26.27 -7.56
N GLN A 77 -5.18 25.62 -7.03
CA GLN A 77 -3.81 25.78 -7.55
C GLN A 77 -3.67 25.22 -8.96
N LEU A 78 -4.28 24.07 -9.27
CA LEU A 78 -4.28 23.53 -10.64
C LEU A 78 -4.98 24.46 -11.62
N GLU A 79 -6.09 25.09 -11.21
CA GLU A 79 -6.82 26.06 -12.02
C GLU A 79 -6.00 27.32 -12.29
N SER A 80 -5.40 27.91 -11.24
CA SER A 80 -4.57 29.12 -11.39
C SER A 80 -3.29 28.88 -12.21
N LEU A 81 -2.75 27.67 -12.17
CA LEU A 81 -1.62 27.24 -13.00
C LEU A 81 -2.05 26.82 -14.43
N GLY A 82 -3.35 26.88 -14.76
CA GLY A 82 -3.88 26.49 -16.06
C GLY A 82 -3.85 24.98 -16.32
N GLN A 83 -3.54 24.14 -15.32
CA GLN A 83 -3.44 22.69 -15.48
C GLN A 83 -4.79 21.99 -15.68
N LEU A 84 -5.90 22.67 -15.36
CA LEU A 84 -7.24 22.16 -15.64
C LEU A 84 -7.76 22.54 -17.04
N ALA A 85 -7.06 23.41 -17.77
CA ALA A 85 -7.44 23.76 -19.13
C ALA A 85 -7.12 22.59 -20.10
N PRO A 86 -7.88 22.40 -21.19
CA PRO A 86 -7.57 21.41 -22.21
C PRO A 86 -6.12 21.55 -22.71
N GLY A 87 -5.33 20.47 -22.60
CA GLY A 87 -3.92 20.45 -22.97
C GLY A 87 -2.95 21.08 -21.96
N GLY A 88 -3.45 21.64 -20.86
CA GLY A 88 -2.63 22.30 -19.83
C GLY A 88 -2.06 21.39 -18.74
N TRP A 89 -2.44 20.11 -18.70
CA TRP A 89 -2.08 19.19 -17.63
C TRP A 89 -0.56 18.95 -17.53
N GLN A 90 0.01 19.22 -16.35
CA GLN A 90 1.46 19.01 -16.07
C GLN A 90 1.69 17.95 -14.97
N GLY A 91 0.69 17.13 -14.67
CA GLY A 91 0.79 16.05 -13.68
C GLY A 91 0.30 16.40 -12.27
N GLY A 92 0.05 17.68 -11.97
CA GLY A 92 -0.49 18.11 -10.69
C GLY A 92 0.42 17.94 -9.47
N TYR A 93 1.72 17.72 -9.71
CA TYR A 93 2.74 17.60 -8.68
C TYR A 93 3.55 18.89 -8.54
N ARG A 94 3.89 19.24 -7.30
CA ARG A 94 4.79 20.36 -7.01
C ARG A 94 6.24 19.92 -7.19
N ILE A 95 6.91 20.44 -8.21
CA ILE A 95 8.31 20.09 -8.51
C ILE A 95 9.26 20.45 -7.35
N SER A 96 9.00 21.56 -6.65
CA SER A 96 9.80 21.94 -5.47
C SER A 96 9.73 20.90 -4.35
N ALA A 97 8.57 20.28 -4.11
CA ALA A 97 8.43 19.21 -3.12
C ALA A 97 9.21 17.95 -3.53
N LEU A 98 9.21 17.61 -4.83
CA LEU A 98 10.01 16.49 -5.35
C LEU A 98 11.52 16.75 -5.17
N ARG A 99 11.97 17.96 -5.49
CA ARG A 99 13.35 18.40 -5.24
C ARG A 99 13.70 18.33 -3.76
N SER A 100 12.81 18.78 -2.88
CA SER A 100 13.03 18.69 -1.43
C SER A 100 13.12 17.26 -0.93
N GLY A 101 12.36 16.32 -1.49
CA GLY A 101 12.52 14.90 -1.22
C GLY A 101 13.89 14.35 -1.64
N GLU A 102 14.43 14.78 -2.77
CA GLU A 102 15.79 14.44 -3.22
C GLU A 102 16.87 15.01 -2.29
N GLU A 103 16.78 16.30 -1.97
CA GLU A 103 17.71 16.96 -1.04
C GLU A 103 17.66 16.31 0.36
N HIS A 104 16.47 15.93 0.83
CA HIS A 104 16.29 15.20 2.08
C HIS A 104 16.95 13.81 2.04
N ALA A 105 16.78 13.05 0.95
CA ALA A 105 17.41 11.74 0.81
C ALA A 105 18.95 11.82 0.75
N LEU A 106 19.50 12.80 0.02
CA LEU A 106 20.95 13.03 -0.06
C LEU A 106 21.51 13.59 1.24
N GLY A 107 20.75 14.45 1.93
CA GLY A 107 21.08 14.96 3.25
C GLY A 107 21.14 13.86 4.30
N TYR A 108 20.24 12.87 4.23
CA TYR A 108 20.30 11.68 5.07
C TYR A 108 21.58 10.88 4.85
N PHE A 109 22.05 10.72 3.61
CA PHE A 109 23.34 10.08 3.35
C PHE A 109 24.49 10.85 4.02
N TYR A 110 24.53 12.18 3.87
CA TYR A 110 25.54 13.00 4.56
C TYR A 110 25.45 12.83 6.08
N TRP A 111 24.23 12.90 6.64
CA TRP A 111 23.98 12.69 8.06
C TRP A 111 24.62 11.38 8.51
N LEU A 112 24.30 10.26 7.84
CA LEU A 112 24.82 8.94 8.19
C LEU A 112 26.35 8.83 8.03
N PHE A 113 26.87 9.25 6.87
CA PHE A 113 28.28 9.12 6.48
C PHE A 113 29.23 10.02 7.27
N ALA A 114 28.96 11.33 7.33
CA ALA A 114 29.87 12.34 7.89
C ALA A 114 29.29 13.10 9.09
N GLY A 115 27.96 13.22 9.19
CA GLY A 115 27.30 13.93 10.28
C GLY A 115 27.59 13.32 11.65
N ASN A 116 27.70 14.17 12.67
CA ASN A 116 27.92 13.81 14.08
C ASN A 116 26.76 14.23 15.00
N THR A 117 25.72 14.87 14.47
CA THR A 117 24.55 15.31 15.23
C THR A 117 23.36 14.39 15.03
N ASP A 118 22.48 14.33 16.01
CA ASP A 118 21.18 13.63 15.95
C ASP A 118 20.09 14.55 16.49
N ALA A 119 19.01 14.76 15.72
CA ALA A 119 18.00 15.76 16.07
C ALA A 119 17.19 15.41 17.32
N LYS A 120 17.02 14.12 17.65
CA LYS A 120 16.22 13.68 18.81
C LYS A 120 17.09 13.27 19.99
N LEU A 121 18.26 12.68 19.72
CA LEU A 121 19.16 12.15 20.77
C LEU A 121 20.21 13.18 21.22
N GLY A 122 20.41 14.26 20.46
CA GLY A 122 21.31 15.35 20.83
C GLY A 122 22.72 15.26 20.22
N PRO A 123 23.61 16.20 20.58
CA PRO A 123 24.82 16.51 19.82
C PRO A 123 25.96 15.47 19.87
N ASP A 124 25.89 14.44 20.71
CA ASP A 124 26.95 13.42 20.84
C ASP A 124 26.47 11.97 20.60
N ALA A 125 25.18 11.81 20.29
CA ALA A 125 24.58 10.49 20.13
C ALA A 125 25.07 9.77 18.87
N LYS A 126 25.57 10.52 17.87
CA LYS A 126 25.91 9.98 16.56
C LYS A 126 27.42 10.06 16.27
N LYS A 127 27.95 8.95 15.74
CA LYS A 127 29.28 8.91 15.13
C LYS A 127 29.17 8.84 13.59
N PRO A 128 30.11 9.43 12.84
CA PRO A 128 30.23 9.26 11.39
C PRO A 128 30.41 7.78 11.00
N GLN A 129 29.95 7.42 9.80
CA GLN A 129 30.08 6.08 9.20
C GLN A 129 30.88 6.19 7.89
N PRO A 130 32.21 6.41 7.94
CA PRO A 130 33.03 6.73 6.76
C PRO A 130 33.22 5.54 5.80
N ASN A 131 32.82 4.33 6.22
CA ASN A 131 32.93 3.11 5.40
C ASN A 131 31.77 2.94 4.42
N LEU A 132 30.85 3.90 4.37
CA LEU A 132 29.73 3.91 3.43
C LEU A 132 30.09 4.69 2.17
N ARG A 133 29.52 4.25 1.04
CA ARG A 133 29.64 4.95 -0.24
C ARG A 133 28.26 5.08 -0.88
N LEU A 134 27.87 6.30 -1.22
CA LEU A 134 26.70 6.52 -2.07
C LEU A 134 27.02 6.02 -3.48
N LEU A 135 26.18 5.11 -4.00
CA LEU A 135 26.32 4.59 -5.36
C LEU A 135 25.55 5.50 -6.32
N THR A 136 26.25 6.11 -7.26
CA THR A 136 25.72 7.05 -8.24
C THR A 136 26.13 6.67 -9.66
N GLY A 137 25.54 7.33 -10.66
CA GLY A 137 25.82 7.08 -12.07
C GLY A 137 24.94 6.00 -12.68
N LEU A 138 24.85 5.99 -14.02
CA LEU A 138 23.98 5.09 -14.78
C LEU A 138 24.37 3.61 -14.67
N THR A 139 25.60 3.32 -14.24
CA THR A 139 26.08 1.97 -13.97
C THR A 139 25.81 1.50 -12.54
N SER A 140 25.24 2.37 -11.67
CA SER A 140 24.80 1.98 -10.34
C SER A 140 23.56 1.06 -10.41
N PRO A 141 23.28 0.25 -9.39
CA PRO A 141 22.08 -0.61 -9.37
C PRO A 141 20.76 0.16 -9.52
N MET A 142 20.70 1.43 -9.14
CA MET A 142 19.50 2.27 -9.32
C MET A 142 19.34 2.75 -10.77
N GLY A 143 20.42 2.79 -11.55
CA GLY A 143 20.42 3.27 -12.93
C GLY A 143 20.11 4.76 -13.07
N THR A 144 20.32 5.56 -12.01
CA THR A 144 20.13 7.01 -11.99
C THR A 144 21.46 7.71 -11.73
N VAL A 145 21.63 8.91 -12.32
CA VAL A 145 22.86 9.69 -12.14
C VAL A 145 23.06 10.07 -10.67
N HIS A 146 21.99 10.45 -9.97
CA HIS A 146 22.01 10.89 -8.57
C HIS A 146 21.96 9.74 -7.54
N GLY A 147 21.84 8.47 -7.97
CA GLY A 147 21.86 7.31 -7.08
C GLY A 147 20.58 7.07 -6.27
N LEU A 148 19.50 7.84 -6.53
CA LEU A 148 18.18 7.62 -5.91
C LEU A 148 17.28 6.78 -6.84
N SER A 149 16.14 6.33 -6.34
CA SER A 149 15.15 5.61 -7.15
C SER A 149 14.66 6.45 -8.33
N LYS A 150 14.30 5.79 -9.45
CA LYS A 150 13.75 6.46 -10.65
C LYS A 150 12.45 7.21 -10.38
N PHE A 151 11.69 6.74 -9.40
CA PHE A 151 10.45 7.35 -8.92
C PHE A 151 10.51 7.47 -7.40
N PRO A 152 9.99 8.55 -6.81
CA PRO A 152 9.88 8.66 -5.37
C PRO A 152 8.89 7.62 -4.82
N TYR A 153 9.18 7.12 -3.63
CA TYR A 153 8.21 6.33 -2.88
C TYR A 153 7.15 7.26 -2.27
N ILE A 154 5.97 7.33 -2.88
CA ILE A 154 4.86 8.18 -2.42
C ILE A 154 3.90 7.35 -1.58
N ARG A 155 3.67 7.77 -0.33
CA ARG A 155 2.59 7.23 0.51
C ARG A 155 1.29 8.00 0.21
N GLU A 156 0.47 7.44 -0.68
CA GLU A 156 -0.84 7.99 -1.04
C GLU A 156 -1.95 7.37 -0.17
N GLY A 157 -2.81 8.21 0.41
CA GLY A 157 -3.97 7.80 1.22
C GLY A 157 -5.28 7.68 0.43
N ARG A 158 -5.39 8.39 -0.71
CA ARG A 158 -6.57 8.37 -1.58
C ARG A 158 -6.76 6.99 -2.19
N ARG A 159 -8.02 6.56 -2.23
CA ARG A 159 -8.44 5.29 -2.80
C ARG A 159 -9.44 5.55 -3.90
N LEU A 160 -9.35 4.75 -4.94
CA LEU A 160 -10.33 4.71 -6.00
C LEU A 160 -11.68 4.25 -5.43
N VAL A 161 -12.78 4.73 -6.01
CA VAL A 161 -14.06 4.01 -5.98
C VAL A 161 -14.09 3.11 -7.20
N GLY A 162 -14.19 1.80 -7.02
CA GLY A 162 -14.09 0.81 -8.10
C GLY A 162 -15.33 0.80 -8.99
N ARG A 163 -15.24 0.08 -10.12
CA ARG A 163 -16.26 0.01 -11.15
C ARG A 163 -17.59 -0.46 -10.58
N TYR A 164 -18.68 0.10 -11.09
CA TYR A 164 -20.03 -0.35 -10.77
C TYR A 164 -20.18 -1.83 -11.07
N ALA A 165 -20.90 -2.54 -10.20
CA ALA A 165 -21.19 -3.96 -10.36
C ALA A 165 -22.52 -4.30 -9.68
N TYR A 166 -23.05 -5.50 -9.95
CA TYR A 166 -24.21 -6.01 -9.23
C TYR A 166 -23.94 -6.04 -7.71
N GLY A 167 -24.86 -5.45 -6.93
CA GLY A 167 -24.70 -5.25 -5.49
C GLY A 167 -23.84 -4.03 -5.09
N TYR A 168 -23.32 -3.26 -6.05
CA TYR A 168 -22.45 -2.11 -5.85
C TYR A 168 -22.85 -0.90 -6.73
N PRO A 169 -24.08 -0.34 -6.56
CA PRO A 169 -24.58 0.74 -7.40
C PRO A 169 -23.83 2.07 -7.20
N ALA A 170 -23.21 2.28 -6.03
CA ALA A 170 -22.41 3.46 -5.73
C ALA A 170 -20.92 3.31 -6.12
N GLY A 171 -20.54 2.15 -6.66
CA GLY A 171 -19.16 1.77 -6.94
C GLY A 171 -18.66 0.68 -5.99
N PHE A 172 -17.61 -0.01 -6.40
CA PHE A 172 -17.08 -1.17 -5.71
C PHE A 172 -15.93 -0.80 -4.77
N THR A 173 -15.91 -1.39 -3.59
CA THR A 173 -14.79 -1.29 -2.63
C THR A 173 -14.60 -2.65 -1.96
N ILE A 174 -13.35 -3.06 -1.79
CA ILE A 174 -13.00 -4.24 -0.98
C ILE A 174 -13.07 -3.84 0.50
N ASP A 175 -13.98 -4.46 1.23
CA ASP A 175 -14.22 -4.23 2.66
C ASP A 175 -13.48 -5.26 3.54
N GLU A 176 -13.46 -5.02 4.85
CA GLU A 176 -12.72 -5.85 5.81
C GLU A 176 -13.23 -7.30 5.86
N ILE A 177 -14.54 -7.50 5.73
CA ILE A 177 -15.18 -8.83 5.78
C ILE A 177 -14.77 -9.69 4.58
N ALA A 178 -14.23 -9.07 3.52
CA ALA A 178 -13.72 -9.79 2.36
C ALA A 178 -12.38 -10.48 2.62
N ILE A 179 -11.63 -10.09 3.65
CA ILE A 179 -10.27 -10.59 3.89
C ILE A 179 -9.97 -11.01 5.33
N SER A 180 -10.66 -10.43 6.31
CA SER A 180 -10.30 -10.55 7.72
C SER A 180 -10.64 -11.92 8.31
N ARG A 181 -9.84 -12.37 9.29
CA ARG A 181 -10.15 -13.51 10.16
C ARG A 181 -10.94 -13.13 11.40
N GLN A 182 -11.30 -11.86 11.55
CA GLN A 182 -12.02 -11.33 12.70
C GLN A 182 -13.28 -12.14 13.02
N ASN A 183 -13.48 -12.41 14.32
CA ASN A 183 -14.72 -13.01 14.80
C ASN A 183 -15.80 -11.94 14.93
N TYR A 184 -16.61 -11.80 13.89
CA TYR A 184 -17.71 -10.84 13.86
C TYR A 184 -18.93 -11.21 14.74
N ARG A 185 -18.89 -12.35 15.45
CA ARG A 185 -19.85 -12.68 16.52
C ARG A 185 -19.46 -12.13 17.88
N ASP A 186 -18.27 -11.54 17.99
CA ASP A 186 -17.83 -10.92 19.24
C ASP A 186 -18.89 -9.92 19.73
N PRO A 187 -19.17 -9.86 21.06
CA PRO A 187 -20.15 -8.94 21.64
C PRO A 187 -19.96 -7.49 21.17
N PHE A 188 -18.71 -7.08 20.90
CA PHE A 188 -18.40 -5.78 20.33
C PHE A 188 -19.28 -5.43 19.12
N TYR A 189 -19.45 -6.34 18.17
CA TYR A 189 -20.24 -6.06 16.95
C TYR A 189 -21.74 -6.04 17.22
N LEU A 190 -22.24 -6.87 18.14
CA LEU A 190 -23.63 -6.87 18.53
C LEU A 190 -24.02 -5.60 19.31
N GLU A 191 -23.10 -5.08 20.12
CA GLU A 191 -23.30 -3.91 20.96
C GLU A 191 -23.11 -2.59 20.21
N ASN A 192 -22.26 -2.57 19.17
CA ASN A 192 -21.89 -1.34 18.45
C ASN A 192 -22.52 -1.21 17.05
N LEU A 193 -23.14 -2.26 16.50
CA LEU A 193 -23.87 -2.17 15.23
C LEU A 193 -25.39 -2.13 15.47
N SER A 194 -26.11 -1.40 14.62
CA SER A 194 -27.57 -1.51 14.59
C SER A 194 -27.98 -2.93 14.20
N GLN A 195 -29.17 -3.36 14.64
CA GLN A 195 -29.70 -4.69 14.32
C GLN A 195 -29.79 -4.92 12.80
N GLU A 196 -30.13 -3.88 12.04
CA GLU A 196 -30.15 -3.91 10.57
C GLU A 196 -28.76 -4.15 10.00
N THR A 197 -27.76 -3.35 10.42
CA THR A 197 -26.37 -3.48 9.94
C THR A 197 -25.77 -4.82 10.31
N TYR A 198 -26.01 -5.33 11.53
CA TYR A 198 -25.54 -6.64 11.94
C TYR A 198 -26.17 -7.77 11.11
N ARG A 199 -27.45 -7.64 10.74
CA ARG A 199 -28.11 -8.59 9.85
C ARG A 199 -27.55 -8.55 8.43
N GLN A 200 -27.21 -7.36 7.91
CA GLN A 200 -26.54 -7.21 6.62
C GLN A 200 -25.14 -7.83 6.63
N LEU A 201 -24.38 -7.63 7.71
CA LEU A 201 -23.09 -8.29 7.95
C LEU A 201 -23.24 -9.82 7.95
N ALA A 202 -24.20 -10.35 8.71
CA ALA A 202 -24.49 -11.78 8.74
C ALA A 202 -24.85 -12.32 7.34
N ALA A 203 -25.69 -11.60 6.59
CA ALA A 203 -26.05 -11.99 5.22
C ALA A 203 -24.82 -11.99 4.28
N ALA A 204 -23.92 -11.03 4.41
CA ALA A 204 -22.68 -10.97 3.63
C ALA A 204 -21.71 -12.12 3.98
N MET A 205 -21.74 -12.60 5.23
CA MET A 205 -20.92 -13.71 5.72
C MET A 205 -21.58 -15.09 5.51
N ALA A 206 -22.88 -15.16 5.20
CA ALA A 206 -23.67 -16.38 5.01
C ALA A 206 -23.31 -17.21 3.77
N GLY A 207 -22.48 -16.70 2.86
CA GLY A 207 -22.14 -17.38 1.61
C GLY A 207 -23.40 -17.66 0.77
N LEU A 208 -23.65 -18.94 0.45
CA LEU A 208 -24.79 -19.35 -0.38
C LEU A 208 -26.15 -19.17 0.34
N ARG A 209 -26.16 -19.05 1.67
CA ARG A 209 -27.39 -18.89 2.48
C ARG A 209 -27.80 -17.43 2.68
N ALA A 210 -27.16 -16.49 1.99
CA ALA A 210 -27.44 -15.05 2.13
C ALA A 210 -28.93 -14.71 1.91
N ILE A 211 -29.61 -15.38 0.96
CA ILE A 211 -31.03 -15.15 0.68
C ILE A 211 -31.92 -15.57 1.86
N GLU A 212 -31.58 -16.65 2.57
CA GLU A 212 -32.33 -17.12 3.75
C GLU A 212 -32.28 -16.07 4.88
N VAL A 213 -31.12 -15.46 5.10
CA VAL A 213 -30.93 -14.38 6.09
C VAL A 213 -31.71 -13.14 5.69
N ILE A 214 -31.66 -12.74 4.42
CA ILE A 214 -32.40 -11.58 3.90
C ILE A 214 -33.92 -11.80 4.07
N ARG A 215 -34.41 -13.00 3.77
CA ARG A 215 -35.82 -13.37 3.94
C ARG A 215 -36.25 -13.56 5.40
N GLY A 216 -35.30 -13.63 6.33
CA GLY A 216 -35.57 -13.85 7.76
C GLY A 216 -35.93 -15.29 8.10
N SER A 217 -35.63 -16.22 7.20
CA SER A 217 -35.86 -17.65 7.42
C SER A 217 -34.83 -18.27 8.37
N VAL A 218 -33.71 -17.59 8.61
CA VAL A 218 -32.60 -18.02 9.48
C VAL A 218 -32.07 -16.81 10.22
N THR A 219 -31.83 -16.95 11.52
CA THR A 219 -31.24 -15.88 12.34
C THR A 219 -29.71 -15.86 12.22
N PRO A 220 -29.03 -14.72 12.46
CA PRO A 220 -27.57 -14.67 12.48
C PRO A 220 -26.90 -15.66 13.45
N ALA A 221 -27.59 -16.05 14.53
CA ALA A 221 -27.10 -16.99 15.53
C ALA A 221 -27.06 -18.45 15.02
N GLU A 222 -27.99 -18.83 14.16
CA GLU A 222 -28.12 -20.19 13.60
C GLU A 222 -27.27 -20.39 12.33
N LEU A 223 -26.74 -19.30 11.77
CA LEU A 223 -25.96 -19.32 10.55
C LEU A 223 -24.53 -19.78 10.83
N GLN A 224 -23.95 -20.62 9.98
CA GLN A 224 -22.49 -20.78 9.93
C GLN A 224 -21.92 -19.68 9.04
N TRP A 225 -21.01 -18.86 9.58
CA TRP A 225 -20.41 -17.77 8.81
C TRP A 225 -19.19 -18.30 8.06
N ARG A 226 -18.91 -17.76 6.87
CA ARG A 226 -17.73 -18.18 6.08
C ARG A 226 -16.44 -17.92 6.88
N GLU A 227 -15.51 -18.86 6.78
CA GLU A 227 -14.18 -18.80 7.39
C GLU A 227 -13.11 -18.76 6.27
N ARG A 228 -13.32 -17.87 5.30
CA ARG A 228 -12.42 -17.63 4.17
C ARG A 228 -12.61 -16.23 3.61
N SER A 229 -11.65 -15.78 2.79
CA SER A 229 -11.81 -14.54 2.03
C SER A 229 -13.00 -14.62 1.08
N ARG A 230 -13.48 -13.47 0.61
CA ARG A 230 -14.38 -13.42 -0.53
C ARG A 230 -13.64 -13.91 -1.79
N ILE A 231 -14.37 -14.66 -2.63
CA ILE A 231 -13.90 -15.07 -3.95
C ILE A 231 -14.44 -14.07 -4.96
N TYR A 232 -13.56 -13.53 -5.80
CA TYR A 232 -13.88 -12.58 -6.84
C TYR A 232 -13.78 -13.24 -8.22
N PRO A 233 -14.88 -13.33 -9.00
CA PRO A 233 -14.87 -13.92 -10.35
C PRO A 233 -13.94 -13.18 -11.32
N ASP A 234 -13.70 -11.90 -11.05
CA ASP A 234 -12.83 -11.00 -11.82
C ASP A 234 -11.45 -10.83 -11.19
N SER A 235 -10.97 -11.79 -10.40
CA SER A 235 -9.63 -11.68 -9.83
C SER A 235 -8.54 -11.65 -10.91
N VAL A 236 -7.59 -10.74 -10.75
CA VAL A 236 -6.41 -10.57 -11.62
C VAL A 236 -5.10 -10.66 -10.85
N GLY A 237 -5.16 -10.98 -9.56
CA GLY A 237 -4.00 -11.13 -8.71
C GLY A 237 -4.37 -11.62 -7.32
N VAL A 238 -3.38 -11.98 -6.52
CA VAL A 238 -3.54 -12.45 -5.14
C VAL A 238 -2.66 -11.68 -4.17
N GLY A 239 -3.00 -11.76 -2.88
CA GLY A 239 -2.20 -11.23 -1.78
C GLY A 239 -2.47 -11.95 -0.46
N HIS A 240 -1.52 -11.85 0.47
CA HIS A 240 -1.68 -12.31 1.84
C HIS A 240 -0.79 -11.48 2.76
N TYR A 241 -1.43 -10.72 3.65
CA TYR A 241 -0.76 -9.91 4.66
C TYR A 241 -1.75 -9.54 5.76
N ASN A 242 -1.28 -9.38 6.98
CA ASN A 242 -2.13 -9.00 8.10
C ASN A 242 -2.70 -7.58 7.90
N ILE A 243 -3.82 -7.29 8.56
CA ILE A 243 -4.34 -5.93 8.69
C ILE A 243 -3.43 -5.21 9.71
N ASP A 244 -2.36 -4.62 9.20
CA ASP A 244 -1.29 -3.97 9.95
C ASP A 244 -1.43 -2.44 9.87
N PHE A 245 -2.05 -1.86 10.90
CA PHE A 245 -2.26 -0.41 11.00
C PHE A 245 -0.99 0.31 11.44
N HIS A 246 -0.67 1.38 10.70
CA HIS A 246 0.23 2.41 11.21
C HIS A 246 -0.57 3.31 12.15
N PRO A 247 0.08 3.92 13.15
CA PRO A 247 -0.62 4.80 14.06
C PRO A 247 -1.22 6.00 13.33
N CYS A 248 -2.55 6.17 13.42
CA CYS A 248 -3.21 7.41 13.05
C CYS A 248 -3.22 8.32 14.26
N LEU A 249 -2.46 9.40 14.16
CA LEU A 249 -2.23 10.28 15.30
C LEU A 249 -3.31 11.35 15.43
N GLU A 250 -3.55 11.81 16.65
CA GLU A 250 -4.58 12.80 16.98
C GLU A 250 -4.21 14.20 16.47
N GLN A 251 -2.93 14.56 16.54
CA GLN A 251 -2.43 15.89 16.20
C GLN A 251 -1.64 15.88 14.88
N SER A 252 -1.65 17.01 14.18
CA SER A 252 -0.76 17.30 13.07
C SER A 252 0.34 18.29 13.51
N PRO A 253 1.59 18.15 13.06
CA PRO A 253 2.10 17.02 12.27
C PRO A 253 2.14 15.73 13.09
N PRO A 254 2.05 14.55 12.45
CA PRO A 254 2.12 13.26 13.14
C PRO A 254 3.33 13.15 14.08
N GLU A 255 4.49 13.65 13.68
CA GLU A 255 5.76 13.55 14.40
C GLU A 255 5.85 14.43 15.66
N ARG A 256 4.82 15.22 15.96
CA ARG A 256 4.80 16.13 17.10
C ARG A 256 5.14 15.39 18.41
N PRO A 257 6.09 15.90 19.22
CA PRO A 257 6.40 15.31 20.51
C PRO A 257 5.16 15.22 21.42
N GLY A 258 4.94 14.04 22.01
CA GLY A 258 3.80 13.79 22.89
C GLY A 258 2.47 13.52 22.19
N ASN A 259 2.46 13.43 20.85
CA ASN A 259 1.29 13.01 20.08
C ASN A 259 0.88 11.57 20.44
N ARG A 260 -0.40 11.23 20.26
CA ARG A 260 -0.98 9.94 20.63
C ARG A 260 -1.76 9.37 19.47
N GLU A 261 -1.82 8.04 19.41
CA GLU A 261 -2.68 7.33 18.47
C GLU A 261 -4.14 7.52 18.86
N ARG A 262 -5.00 7.70 17.86
CA ARG A 262 -6.45 7.82 18.06
C ARG A 262 -6.99 6.56 18.75
N PRO A 263 -7.81 6.70 19.81
CA PRO A 263 -8.40 5.56 20.48
C PRO A 263 -9.17 4.66 19.50
N GLY A 264 -8.91 3.35 19.56
CA GLY A 264 -9.59 2.35 18.74
C GLY A 264 -9.11 2.22 17.29
N GLU A 265 -8.07 2.96 16.86
CA GLU A 265 -7.57 2.88 15.47
C GLU A 265 -7.19 1.45 15.05
N ARG A 266 -6.64 0.67 15.98
CA ARG A 266 -6.22 -0.71 15.74
C ARG A 266 -7.29 -1.76 16.05
N GLN A 267 -8.54 -1.38 16.29
CA GLN A 267 -9.61 -2.33 16.65
C GLN A 267 -9.78 -3.45 15.61
N ALA A 268 -9.54 -3.15 14.33
CA ALA A 268 -9.64 -4.13 13.24
C ALA A 268 -8.29 -4.83 12.91
N ALA A 269 -7.25 -4.63 13.72
CA ALA A 269 -5.95 -5.26 13.49
C ALA A 269 -6.05 -6.77 13.72
N GLU A 270 -5.92 -7.54 12.65
CA GLU A 270 -6.08 -9.00 12.66
C GLU A 270 -5.32 -9.62 11.48
N SER A 271 -5.07 -10.90 11.56
CA SER A 271 -4.66 -11.75 10.45
C SER A 271 -5.72 -11.81 9.34
N THR A 272 -5.28 -12.10 8.12
CA THR A 272 -6.19 -12.25 6.97
C THR A 272 -6.24 -13.70 6.51
N TYR A 273 -7.29 -14.04 5.77
CA TYR A 273 -7.23 -15.16 4.85
C TYR A 273 -6.47 -14.71 3.60
N PRO A 274 -5.77 -15.61 2.89
CA PRO A 274 -5.23 -15.30 1.57
C PRO A 274 -6.35 -14.76 0.66
N PHE A 275 -6.11 -13.63 0.00
CA PHE A 275 -7.16 -12.84 -0.65
C PHE A 275 -6.84 -12.50 -2.11
N GLN A 276 -7.86 -12.02 -2.82
CA GLN A 276 -7.82 -11.77 -4.27
C GLN A 276 -7.93 -10.29 -4.59
N ILE A 277 -7.31 -9.89 -5.70
CA ILE A 277 -7.36 -8.55 -6.28
C ILE A 277 -8.37 -8.57 -7.44
N PRO A 278 -9.61 -8.10 -7.28
CA PRO A 278 -10.58 -8.02 -8.35
C PRO A 278 -10.26 -6.91 -9.34
N LEU A 279 -10.37 -7.16 -10.65
CA LEU A 279 -10.15 -6.16 -11.69
C LEU A 279 -11.06 -4.94 -11.53
N ARG A 280 -12.29 -5.13 -11.06
CA ARG A 280 -13.23 -4.01 -10.85
C ARG A 280 -12.76 -3.02 -9.77
N SER A 281 -11.87 -3.41 -8.83
CA SER A 281 -11.28 -2.45 -7.88
C SER A 281 -10.20 -1.56 -8.49
N MET A 282 -9.77 -1.88 -9.72
CA MET A 282 -8.73 -1.16 -10.45
C MET A 282 -9.30 -0.25 -11.53
N ILE A 283 -10.61 -0.28 -11.79
CA ILE A 283 -11.25 0.48 -12.88
C ILE A 283 -12.15 1.56 -12.27
N PRO A 284 -11.98 2.85 -12.62
CA PRO A 284 -12.87 3.90 -12.12
C PRO A 284 -14.30 3.78 -12.63
N PRO A 285 -15.29 4.34 -11.90
CA PRO A 285 -16.70 4.15 -12.25
C PRO A 285 -17.09 4.92 -13.51
N LYS A 286 -16.38 6.02 -13.80
CA LYS A 286 -16.71 6.97 -14.87
C LYS A 286 -15.64 7.07 -15.98
N LEU A 287 -14.57 6.29 -15.88
CA LEU A 287 -13.48 6.28 -16.86
C LEU A 287 -13.29 4.86 -17.37
N ASP A 288 -13.48 4.69 -18.68
CA ASP A 288 -13.60 3.38 -19.30
C ASP A 288 -12.27 2.79 -19.75
N ASN A 289 -11.26 3.65 -19.92
CA ASN A 289 -9.93 3.34 -20.44
C ASN A 289 -8.79 3.65 -19.44
N LEU A 290 -9.09 3.70 -18.13
CA LEU A 290 -8.11 3.95 -17.08
C LEU A 290 -8.03 2.76 -16.12
N LEU A 291 -6.80 2.34 -15.79
CA LEU A 291 -6.50 1.38 -14.75
C LEU A 291 -5.71 2.08 -13.62
N VAL A 292 -6.19 1.92 -12.40
CA VAL A 292 -5.53 2.35 -11.17
C VAL A 292 -4.96 1.11 -10.49
N THR A 293 -3.72 1.20 -10.00
CA THR A 293 -3.00 0.07 -9.41
C THR A 293 -2.27 0.46 -8.12
N GLY A 294 -1.59 -0.49 -7.49
CA GLY A 294 -0.86 -0.30 -6.24
C GLY A 294 -1.78 0.05 -5.07
N LYS A 295 -1.30 0.90 -4.16
CA LYS A 295 -2.03 1.35 -2.96
C LYS A 295 -3.36 2.06 -3.25
N SER A 296 -3.59 2.54 -4.47
CA SER A 296 -4.73 3.40 -4.80
C SER A 296 -5.96 2.67 -5.32
N ILE A 297 -5.92 1.33 -5.42
CA ILE A 297 -7.11 0.55 -5.81
C ILE A 297 -8.27 0.73 -4.82
N ALA A 298 -9.45 0.28 -5.20
CA ALA A 298 -10.66 0.44 -4.39
C ALA A 298 -10.72 -0.54 -3.21
N VAL A 299 -10.14 -0.11 -2.10
CA VAL A 299 -10.12 -0.79 -0.80
C VAL A 299 -10.59 0.16 0.29
N SER A 300 -11.27 -0.36 1.32
CA SER A 300 -11.60 0.40 2.53
C SER A 300 -10.31 0.79 3.28
N HIS A 301 -10.42 1.73 4.23
CA HIS A 301 -9.31 2.09 5.13
C HIS A 301 -8.68 0.85 5.79
N ILE A 302 -9.53 -0.02 6.32
CA ILE A 302 -9.12 -1.26 7.01
C ILE A 302 -8.44 -2.22 6.04
N SER A 303 -9.05 -2.49 4.88
CA SER A 303 -8.46 -3.38 3.88
C SER A 303 -7.15 -2.82 3.32
N ALA A 304 -7.02 -1.50 3.19
CA ALA A 304 -5.79 -0.87 2.72
C ALA A 304 -4.56 -1.23 3.58
N ALA A 305 -4.75 -1.52 4.88
CA ALA A 305 -3.67 -1.96 5.76
C ALA A 305 -3.04 -3.30 5.33
N ALA A 306 -3.82 -4.17 4.68
CA ALA A 306 -3.34 -5.44 4.11
C ALA A 306 -2.89 -5.31 2.64
N TYR A 307 -3.55 -4.45 1.85
CA TYR A 307 -3.29 -4.26 0.42
C TYR A 307 -2.17 -3.23 0.12
N ARG A 308 -1.36 -2.82 1.10
CA ARG A 308 -0.29 -1.82 0.89
C ARG A 308 1.11 -2.39 0.74
N VAL A 309 1.26 -3.71 0.76
CA VAL A 309 2.57 -4.39 0.75
C VAL A 309 3.07 -4.61 -0.67
N HIS A 310 4.39 -4.48 -0.85
CA HIS A 310 5.08 -4.52 -2.15
C HIS A 310 4.71 -5.71 -3.04
N SER A 311 4.57 -6.92 -2.48
CA SER A 311 4.21 -8.12 -3.25
C SER A 311 2.83 -8.00 -3.89
N PHE A 312 1.84 -7.49 -3.15
CA PHE A 312 0.52 -7.18 -3.68
C PHE A 312 0.61 -6.07 -4.73
N GLU A 313 1.38 -5.01 -4.48
CA GLU A 313 1.49 -3.89 -5.44
C GLU A 313 2.10 -4.33 -6.76
N TRP A 314 3.08 -5.23 -6.73
CA TRP A 314 3.65 -5.85 -7.92
C TRP A 314 2.63 -6.71 -8.66
N SER A 315 1.84 -7.50 -7.93
CA SER A 315 0.75 -8.31 -8.49
C SER A 315 -0.31 -7.45 -9.19
N ALA A 316 -0.76 -6.37 -8.54
CA ALA A 316 -1.68 -5.40 -9.14
C ALA A 316 -1.05 -4.64 -10.32
N GLY A 317 0.24 -4.29 -10.24
CA GLY A 317 0.95 -3.60 -11.33
C GLY A 317 1.10 -4.48 -12.57
N SER A 318 1.52 -5.74 -12.38
CA SER A 318 1.59 -6.76 -13.41
C SER A 318 0.22 -6.98 -14.06
N ALA A 319 -0.81 -7.14 -13.23
CA ALA A 319 -2.19 -7.27 -13.68
C ALA A 319 -2.63 -6.09 -14.55
N ALA A 320 -2.33 -4.86 -14.16
CA ALA A 320 -2.68 -3.66 -14.93
C ALA A 320 -1.98 -3.65 -16.30
N GLY A 321 -0.68 -3.93 -16.34
CA GLY A 321 0.09 -3.96 -17.59
C GLY A 321 -0.41 -5.02 -18.57
N VAL A 322 -0.61 -6.25 -18.09
CA VAL A 322 -1.14 -7.36 -18.92
C VAL A 322 -2.57 -7.06 -19.37
N THR A 323 -3.41 -6.50 -18.49
CA THR A 323 -4.79 -6.12 -18.85
C THR A 323 -4.80 -5.03 -19.93
N ALA A 324 -3.95 -4.02 -19.82
CA ALA A 324 -3.85 -2.95 -20.83
C ALA A 324 -3.41 -3.51 -22.19
N ALA A 325 -2.38 -4.36 -22.22
CA ALA A 325 -1.93 -5.02 -23.44
C ALA A 325 -3.02 -5.92 -24.05
N PHE A 326 -3.66 -6.75 -23.23
CA PHE A 326 -4.75 -7.62 -23.65
C PHE A 326 -5.94 -6.83 -24.22
N ALA A 327 -6.32 -5.74 -23.56
CA ALA A 327 -7.41 -4.87 -23.99
C ALA A 327 -7.11 -4.26 -25.37
N LEU A 328 -5.89 -3.76 -25.59
CA LEU A 328 -5.45 -3.22 -26.89
C LEU A 328 -5.47 -4.28 -27.99
N GLU A 329 -4.90 -5.47 -27.74
CA GLU A 329 -4.86 -6.58 -28.70
C GLU A 329 -6.26 -7.04 -29.13
N ASN A 330 -7.22 -7.05 -28.20
CA ASN A 330 -8.57 -7.54 -28.43
C ASN A 330 -9.58 -6.43 -28.77
N LYS A 331 -9.13 -5.18 -28.92
CA LYS A 331 -9.99 -4.00 -29.14
C LYS A 331 -11.10 -3.86 -28.08
N LEU A 332 -10.75 -4.15 -26.84
CA LEU A 332 -11.62 -4.02 -25.68
C LEU A 332 -11.20 -2.81 -24.86
N LEU A 333 -12.15 -2.25 -24.13
CA LEU A 333 -11.90 -1.35 -23.03
C LEU A 333 -11.89 -2.15 -21.72
N PRO A 334 -11.01 -1.84 -20.74
CA PRO A 334 -10.88 -2.59 -19.50
C PRO A 334 -12.20 -2.89 -18.79
N TYR A 335 -13.14 -1.94 -18.78
CA TYR A 335 -14.43 -2.14 -18.10
C TYR A 335 -15.29 -3.25 -18.71
N GLN A 336 -15.16 -3.54 -20.00
CA GLN A 336 -15.94 -4.59 -20.68
C GLN A 336 -15.63 -5.98 -20.14
N LEU A 337 -14.46 -6.14 -19.51
CA LEU A 337 -14.08 -7.39 -18.84
C LEU A 337 -14.89 -7.66 -17.57
N VAL A 338 -15.57 -6.64 -17.01
CA VAL A 338 -16.27 -6.71 -15.71
C VAL A 338 -17.75 -6.26 -15.74
N GLU A 339 -18.32 -5.90 -16.89
CA GLU A 339 -19.69 -5.34 -17.00
C GLU A 339 -20.80 -6.26 -16.46
N ASN A 340 -20.65 -7.57 -16.63
CA ASN A 340 -21.74 -8.53 -16.40
C ASN A 340 -21.52 -9.43 -15.17
N LEU A 341 -20.65 -9.04 -14.24
CA LEU A 341 -20.37 -9.86 -13.05
C LEU A 341 -21.66 -10.11 -12.24
N PRO A 342 -21.89 -11.34 -11.75
CA PRO A 342 -20.95 -12.49 -11.72
C PRO A 342 -21.04 -13.43 -12.93
N ARG A 343 -21.69 -13.05 -14.04
CA ARG A 343 -21.78 -13.90 -15.24
C ARG A 343 -20.39 -14.13 -15.84
N ARG A 344 -20.23 -15.30 -16.44
CA ARG A 344 -19.01 -15.73 -17.15
C ARG A 344 -18.69 -14.77 -18.29
N SER A 345 -17.42 -14.38 -18.41
CA SER A 345 -16.90 -13.57 -19.53
C SER A 345 -15.72 -14.32 -20.17
N PRO A 346 -15.85 -14.82 -21.41
CA PRO A 346 -14.74 -15.50 -22.09
C PRO A 346 -13.48 -14.64 -22.23
N ALA A 347 -13.64 -13.34 -22.44
CA ALA A 347 -12.51 -12.40 -22.53
C ALA A 347 -11.78 -12.25 -21.19
N LEU A 348 -12.53 -12.18 -20.07
CA LEU A 348 -11.96 -12.15 -18.72
C LEU A 348 -11.21 -13.46 -18.41
N GLU A 349 -11.76 -14.61 -18.77
CA GLU A 349 -11.10 -15.91 -18.58
C GLU A 349 -9.81 -16.02 -19.39
N ALA A 350 -9.82 -15.55 -20.64
CA ALA A 350 -8.61 -15.50 -21.48
C ALA A 350 -7.54 -14.59 -20.87
N LEU A 351 -7.92 -13.44 -20.32
CA LEU A 351 -7.02 -12.57 -19.57
C LEU A 351 -6.46 -13.28 -18.32
N GLN A 352 -7.32 -13.91 -17.52
CA GLN A 352 -6.90 -14.65 -16.32
C GLN A 352 -5.94 -15.79 -16.68
N LYS A 353 -6.18 -16.50 -17.78
CA LYS A 353 -5.23 -17.50 -18.28
C LYS A 353 -3.88 -16.87 -18.59
N ARG A 354 -3.85 -15.75 -19.32
CA ARG A 354 -2.60 -15.03 -19.65
C ARG A 354 -1.84 -14.58 -18.41
N LEU A 355 -2.55 -14.07 -17.40
CA LEU A 355 -1.96 -13.68 -16.12
C LEU A 355 -1.30 -14.87 -15.41
N ASN A 356 -2.01 -15.99 -15.30
CA ASN A 356 -1.48 -17.21 -14.69
C ASN A 356 -0.27 -17.76 -15.48
N ASP A 357 -0.35 -17.82 -16.81
CA ASP A 357 0.76 -18.26 -17.68
C ASP A 357 2.00 -17.34 -17.53
N SER A 358 1.79 -16.06 -17.25
CA SER A 358 2.87 -15.08 -17.03
C SER A 358 3.42 -15.05 -15.59
N GLY A 359 2.95 -15.95 -14.72
CA GLY A 359 3.40 -16.03 -13.33
C GLY A 359 2.77 -15.00 -12.39
N ASN A 360 1.61 -14.43 -12.75
CA ASN A 360 0.80 -13.58 -11.87
C ASN A 360 -0.52 -14.31 -11.50
N PRO A 361 -0.54 -15.11 -10.42
CA PRO A 361 -1.69 -15.96 -10.11
C PRO A 361 -2.95 -15.17 -9.81
N THR A 362 -4.09 -15.62 -10.34
CA THR A 362 -5.40 -14.99 -10.09
C THR A 362 -6.20 -15.67 -8.97
N ALA A 363 -5.70 -16.79 -8.44
CA ALA A 363 -6.26 -17.48 -7.29
C ALA A 363 -5.17 -18.31 -6.60
N PHE A 364 -5.35 -18.55 -5.31
CA PHE A 364 -4.55 -19.54 -4.61
C PHE A 364 -5.07 -20.97 -4.92
N PRO A 365 -4.22 -22.01 -4.83
CA PRO A 365 -4.62 -23.40 -5.11
C PRO A 365 -5.83 -23.84 -4.30
N GLY A 366 -6.83 -24.49 -4.91
CA GLY A 366 -8.00 -25.00 -4.16
C GLY A 366 -9.04 -23.94 -3.76
N THR A 367 -8.91 -22.70 -4.26
CA THR A 367 -9.95 -21.67 -4.16
C THR A 367 -11.25 -22.15 -4.81
N SER A 368 -12.33 -22.28 -4.06
CA SER A 368 -13.63 -22.74 -4.55
C SER A 368 -14.77 -22.13 -3.73
N ILE A 369 -15.89 -21.82 -4.39
CA ILE A 369 -17.11 -21.36 -3.69
C ILE A 369 -17.69 -22.44 -2.75
N PHE A 370 -17.32 -23.71 -2.94
CA PHE A 370 -17.73 -24.82 -2.08
C PHE A 370 -16.78 -25.02 -0.89
N ASN A 371 -15.59 -24.43 -0.94
CA ASN A 371 -14.64 -24.45 0.17
C ASN A 371 -14.85 -23.20 1.04
N GLN A 372 -15.47 -23.36 2.22
CA GLN A 372 -15.83 -22.25 3.11
C GLN A 372 -14.92 -22.11 4.34
N ASN A 373 -13.94 -23.00 4.51
CA ASN A 373 -13.05 -23.02 5.67
C ASN A 373 -11.59 -23.04 5.21
N TRP A 374 -10.92 -21.90 5.36
CA TRP A 374 -9.49 -21.71 5.08
C TRP A 374 -8.70 -21.49 6.39
N GLN A 375 -9.22 -21.95 7.54
CA GLN A 375 -8.56 -21.74 8.84
C GLN A 375 -7.14 -22.29 8.88
N GLN A 376 -6.89 -23.42 8.20
CA GLN A 376 -5.59 -24.07 8.14
C GLN A 376 -4.61 -23.47 7.12
N TRP A 377 -5.03 -22.52 6.30
CA TRP A 377 -4.12 -21.81 5.40
C TRP A 377 -3.25 -20.88 6.24
N LYS A 378 -1.93 -21.01 6.13
CA LYS A 378 -0.94 -20.22 6.86
C LYS A 378 -0.05 -19.43 5.92
#